data_AF-A0A816SM55-F1
#
_entry.id   AF-A0A816SM55-F1
#
_cell.length_a   1.000
_cell.length_b   1.000
_cell.length_c   1.000
_cell.angle_alpha   90.00
_cell.angle_beta   90.00
_cell.angle_gamma   90.00
#
_symmetry.space_group_name_H-M   'P 1'
#
loop_
_entity.id
_entity.type
_entity.pdbx_description
1 polymer ?
#
loop_
_entity_poly.entity_id
_entity_poly.type
_entity_poly.pdbx_seq_one_letter_code
_entity_poly.pdbx_strand_id
1 'polypeptide(L)'
;MNVIDSVNLTKPKKIHLSPGDDETFQPVPLPIDDDGFIVTFNVEQQDEILAFFEKHGIVVVANVLTEQECQRSVDDVWRHLQELFNPDIDRDKPETWDSIWPSFSHMGILGNTRWLYPQACDNRQNVKVYQVFRTLFDDHELITNVTRAGLMRPTKDVYFPSLGKTEDRQNWKTMSNWLHLDMNPLTGRTTTYGFEYTAESHFEPSDDPLSAQNKSTNNGMRVRKLQAILALVDCRQQDGGFHAVPGFQHYIATWTKSNHKLCLRSNQSSDPTTVQIPWDDPIREHIQCMPIRKGSLLVWDSRLPHGNYPNSSNQMRIIQYLHMAPIADEALRPFPLLKEDLPETFQLTELGEKLYGFKSWESDLAQHRFQEQKNPEILCQVNYERLERAIMKDRCDTKTKNRSPVVEPTD
;
A
#
# COMPACT_ATOMS: atom_id res chain seq x y z
N MET A 1 53.73 10.90 -13.11
CA MET A 1 52.68 10.36 -14.00
C MET A 1 51.99 9.24 -13.24
N ASN A 2 50.97 9.57 -12.45
CA ASN A 2 50.12 8.58 -11.82
C ASN A 2 48.75 8.68 -12.49
N VAL A 3 48.37 7.57 -13.11
CA VAL A 3 47.13 7.36 -13.82
C VAL A 3 45.99 7.56 -12.83
N ILE A 4 45.10 8.49 -13.15
CA ILE A 4 43.82 8.67 -12.49
C ILE A 4 43.00 7.46 -12.92
N ASP A 5 42.84 6.48 -12.03
CA ASP A 5 41.82 5.47 -12.20
C ASP A 5 40.47 6.19 -12.15
N SER A 6 39.85 6.26 -13.32
CA SER A 6 38.47 6.67 -13.51
C SER A 6 37.60 5.85 -12.56
N VAL A 7 37.04 6.50 -11.56
CA VAL A 7 35.90 6.00 -10.80
C VAL A 7 34.89 5.52 -11.82
N ASN A 8 34.69 4.20 -11.87
CA ASN A 8 33.64 3.59 -12.65
C ASN A 8 32.33 4.15 -12.09
N LEU A 9 31.80 5.18 -12.75
CA LEU A 9 30.44 5.65 -12.55
C LEU A 9 29.56 4.42 -12.71
N THR A 10 29.00 4.02 -11.58
CA THR A 10 28.07 2.91 -11.38
C THR A 10 27.10 2.82 -12.57
N LYS A 11 26.81 1.60 -13.02
CA LYS A 11 25.66 1.35 -13.89
C LYS A 11 24.48 2.18 -13.36
N PRO A 12 23.74 2.92 -14.20
CA PRO A 12 22.62 3.71 -13.72
C PRO A 12 21.71 2.80 -12.91
N LYS A 13 21.46 3.15 -11.64
CA LYS A 13 20.54 2.39 -10.78
C LYS A 13 19.22 2.25 -11.55
N LYS A 14 18.68 1.03 -11.65
CA LYS A 14 17.39 0.75 -12.33
C LYS A 14 16.19 1.48 -11.73
N ILE A 15 16.38 2.21 -10.64
CA ILE A 15 15.42 3.16 -10.08
C ILE A 15 15.07 4.25 -11.10
N HIS A 16 16.03 4.65 -11.95
CA HIS A 16 15.83 5.66 -12.99
C HIS A 16 15.43 5.04 -14.32
N LEU A 17 14.12 4.91 -14.57
CA LEU A 17 13.59 4.41 -15.83
C LEU A 17 12.81 5.50 -16.54
N SER A 18 13.04 5.63 -17.85
CA SER A 18 12.14 6.40 -18.69
C SER A 18 10.74 5.79 -18.61
N PRO A 19 9.68 6.62 -18.64
CA PRO A 19 8.35 6.11 -18.89
C PRO A 19 8.31 5.42 -20.26
N GLY A 20 7.52 4.36 -20.39
CA GLY A 20 7.28 3.79 -21.69
C GLY A 20 6.44 4.72 -22.56
N ASP A 21 6.79 4.75 -23.84
CA ASP A 21 6.26 5.63 -24.87
C ASP A 21 5.73 4.86 -26.08
N ASP A 22 5.31 3.61 -25.88
CA ASP A 22 4.66 2.80 -26.90
C ASP A 22 3.52 3.61 -27.56
N GLU A 23 3.47 3.61 -28.90
CA GLU A 23 2.47 4.38 -29.63
C GLU A 23 1.03 3.86 -29.40
N THR A 24 0.91 2.56 -29.13
CA THR A 24 -0.35 1.86 -28.90
C THR A 24 -0.22 0.96 -27.69
N PHE A 25 -1.26 0.88 -26.87
CA PHE A 25 -1.29 -0.08 -25.77
C PHE A 25 -1.36 -1.51 -26.30
N GLN A 26 -0.47 -2.37 -25.82
CA GLN A 26 -0.45 -3.80 -26.10
C GLN A 26 -0.87 -4.57 -24.84
N PRO A 27 -2.03 -5.26 -24.82
CA PRO A 27 -2.49 -5.99 -23.64
C PRO A 27 -1.53 -7.11 -23.25
N VAL A 28 -1.20 -7.18 -21.96
CA VAL A 28 -0.28 -8.20 -21.42
C VAL A 28 -1.01 -9.05 -20.37
N PRO A 29 -1.80 -10.05 -20.78
CA PRO A 29 -2.60 -10.85 -19.86
C PRO A 29 -1.71 -11.54 -18.82
N LEU A 30 -2.14 -11.51 -17.56
CA LEU A 30 -1.47 -12.19 -16.47
C LEU A 30 -1.79 -13.70 -16.53
N PRO A 31 -0.78 -14.57 -16.43
CA PRO A 31 -1.01 -16.00 -16.34
C PRO A 31 -1.68 -16.34 -14.99
N ILE A 32 -2.68 -17.21 -15.06
CA ILE A 32 -3.43 -17.75 -13.92
C ILE A 32 -3.08 -19.24 -13.79
N ASP A 33 -2.87 -19.71 -12.57
CA ASP A 33 -2.61 -21.10 -12.24
C ASP A 33 -3.89 -21.95 -12.19
N ASP A 34 -3.75 -23.26 -12.02
CA ASP A 34 -4.87 -24.22 -12.05
C ASP A 34 -5.89 -24.02 -10.92
N ASP A 35 -5.54 -23.33 -9.84
CA ASP A 35 -6.46 -23.00 -8.74
C ASP A 35 -7.13 -21.63 -8.92
N GLY A 36 -6.86 -20.93 -10.02
CA GLY A 36 -7.44 -19.64 -10.31
C GLY A 36 -6.72 -18.45 -9.64
N PHE A 37 -5.47 -18.60 -9.21
CA PHE A 37 -4.64 -17.50 -8.69
C PHE A 37 -3.64 -17.01 -9.73
N ILE A 38 -3.14 -15.78 -9.61
CA ILE A 38 -2.03 -15.32 -10.46
C ILE A 38 -0.80 -16.21 -10.20
N VAL A 39 -0.09 -16.59 -11.27
CA VAL A 39 1.19 -17.32 -11.16
C VAL A 39 2.14 -16.55 -10.25
N THR A 40 2.77 -17.28 -9.33
CA THR A 40 3.63 -16.70 -8.29
C THR A 40 5.07 -17.19 -8.41
N PHE A 41 5.97 -16.48 -7.75
CA PHE A 41 7.39 -16.81 -7.65
C PHE A 41 7.81 -16.97 -6.19
N ASN A 42 8.87 -17.73 -5.94
CA ASN A 42 9.56 -17.71 -4.65
C ASN A 42 10.59 -16.56 -4.62
N VAL A 43 10.91 -16.05 -3.44
CA VAL A 43 11.79 -14.88 -3.26
C VAL A 43 13.20 -15.08 -3.83
N GLU A 44 13.64 -16.33 -3.96
CA GLU A 44 14.94 -16.71 -4.52
C GLU A 44 14.99 -16.57 -6.05
N GLN A 45 13.83 -16.53 -6.74
CA GLN A 45 13.70 -16.47 -8.20
C GLN A 45 13.80 -15.03 -8.73
N GLN A 46 14.90 -14.34 -8.38
CA GLN A 46 15.04 -12.90 -8.61
C GLN A 46 14.98 -12.51 -10.10
N ASP A 47 15.59 -13.31 -10.97
CA ASP A 47 15.62 -13.03 -12.42
C ASP A 47 14.23 -13.19 -13.03
N GLU A 48 13.47 -14.21 -12.62
CA GLU A 48 12.09 -14.42 -13.07
C GLU A 48 11.13 -13.37 -12.52
N ILE A 49 11.29 -12.98 -11.24
CA ILE A 49 10.56 -11.87 -10.62
C ILE A 49 10.78 -10.59 -11.44
N LEU A 50 12.04 -10.26 -11.74
CA LEU A 50 12.39 -9.08 -12.52
C LEU A 50 11.82 -9.15 -13.95
N ALA A 51 12.03 -10.26 -14.66
CA ALA A 51 11.54 -10.41 -16.02
C ALA A 51 10.00 -10.31 -16.09
N PHE A 52 9.30 -10.92 -15.14
CA PHE A 52 7.84 -10.84 -15.04
C PHE A 52 7.38 -9.42 -14.72
N PHE A 53 8.03 -8.77 -13.74
CA PHE A 53 7.69 -7.40 -13.35
C PHE A 53 7.95 -6.39 -14.46
N GLU A 54 9.07 -6.47 -15.19
CA GLU A 54 9.32 -5.56 -16.33
C GLU A 54 8.28 -5.72 -17.43
N LYS A 55 7.87 -6.97 -17.71
CA LYS A 55 6.84 -7.25 -18.72
C LYS A 55 5.45 -6.74 -18.31
N HIS A 56 5.02 -7.06 -17.09
CA HIS A 56 3.63 -6.85 -16.66
C HIS A 56 3.42 -5.59 -15.79
N GLY A 57 4.49 -5.03 -15.22
CA GLY A 57 4.44 -3.93 -14.26
C GLY A 57 3.95 -4.34 -12.87
N ILE A 58 3.84 -5.65 -12.64
CA ILE A 58 3.31 -6.26 -11.44
C ILE A 58 3.89 -7.65 -11.26
N VAL A 59 4.04 -8.10 -10.03
CA VAL A 59 4.50 -9.46 -9.70
C VAL A 59 3.89 -9.91 -8.37
N VAL A 60 3.70 -11.23 -8.24
CA VAL A 60 3.25 -11.86 -6.99
C VAL A 60 4.33 -12.82 -6.49
N VAL A 61 4.78 -12.64 -5.26
CA VAL A 61 5.78 -13.49 -4.60
C VAL A 61 5.08 -14.25 -3.48
N ALA A 62 5.09 -15.58 -3.56
CA ALA A 62 4.41 -16.46 -2.62
C ALA A 62 5.21 -16.69 -1.34
N ASN A 63 4.51 -17.15 -0.29
CA ASN A 63 5.11 -17.63 0.96
C ASN A 63 6.06 -16.62 1.63
N VAL A 64 5.73 -15.34 1.50
CA VAL A 64 6.44 -14.23 2.15
C VAL A 64 6.12 -14.21 3.64
N LEU A 65 4.85 -14.46 3.99
CA LEU A 65 4.41 -14.71 5.35
C LEU A 65 4.04 -16.19 5.55
N THR A 66 4.32 -16.70 6.74
CA THR A 66 3.82 -17.97 7.24
C THR A 66 2.33 -17.90 7.57
N GLU A 67 1.71 -19.06 7.72
CA GLU A 67 0.30 -19.14 8.12
C GLU A 67 0.04 -18.47 9.48
N GLN A 68 0.96 -18.63 10.45
CA GLN A 68 0.83 -18.00 11.76
C GLN A 68 0.99 -16.47 11.70
N GLU A 69 1.91 -15.96 10.88
CA GLU A 69 2.05 -14.51 10.65
C GLU A 69 0.79 -13.92 10.01
N CYS A 70 0.21 -14.61 9.02
CA CYS A 70 -1.07 -14.22 8.45
C CYS A 70 -2.18 -14.21 9.50
N GLN A 71 -2.27 -15.25 10.35
CA GLN A 71 -3.31 -15.32 11.37
C GLN A 71 -3.17 -14.17 12.38
N ARG A 72 -1.96 -13.91 12.89
CA ARG A 72 -1.70 -12.77 13.79
C ARG A 72 -2.04 -11.43 13.13
N SER A 73 -1.79 -11.29 11.82
CA SER A 73 -2.15 -10.08 11.08
C SER A 73 -3.67 -9.90 10.98
N VAL A 74 -4.42 -10.99 10.77
CA VAL A 74 -5.88 -10.97 10.78
C VAL A 74 -6.40 -10.60 12.17
N ASP A 75 -5.84 -11.17 13.23
CA ASP A 75 -6.20 -10.85 14.61
C ASP A 75 -5.94 -9.36 14.92
N ASP A 76 -4.83 -8.81 14.43
CA ASP A 76 -4.53 -7.38 14.51
C ASP A 76 -5.55 -6.50 13.77
N VAL A 77 -6.10 -6.95 12.64
CA VAL A 77 -7.18 -6.22 11.92
C VAL A 77 -8.46 -6.19 12.75
N TRP A 78 -8.84 -7.32 13.36
CA TRP A 78 -10.05 -7.38 14.19
C TRP A 78 -9.89 -6.58 15.48
N ARG A 79 -8.72 -6.66 16.12
CA ARG A 79 -8.38 -5.79 17.25
C ARG A 79 -8.46 -4.31 16.87
N HIS A 80 -7.97 -3.94 15.69
CA HIS A 80 -8.08 -2.57 15.20
C HIS A 80 -9.53 -2.10 15.05
N LEU A 81 -10.40 -2.96 14.52
CA LEU A 81 -11.83 -2.67 14.43
C LEU A 81 -12.46 -2.48 15.81
N GLN A 82 -12.10 -3.32 16.77
CA GLN A 82 -12.60 -3.27 18.16
C GLN A 82 -12.16 -2.01 18.90
N GLU A 83 -10.87 -1.69 18.84
CA GLU A 83 -10.28 -0.57 19.59
C GLU A 83 -10.70 0.80 19.05
N LEU A 84 -10.75 0.97 17.72
CA LEU A 84 -10.93 2.29 17.13
C LEU A 84 -12.36 2.59 16.66
N PHE A 85 -13.20 1.58 16.44
CA PHE A 85 -14.50 1.78 15.80
C PHE A 85 -15.64 1.24 16.64
N ASN A 86 -15.63 -0.04 16.96
CA ASN A 86 -16.73 -0.67 17.70
C ASN A 86 -16.22 -1.80 18.61
N PRO A 87 -16.18 -1.60 19.95
CA PRO A 87 -15.68 -2.62 20.88
C PRO A 87 -16.56 -3.88 20.97
N ASP A 88 -17.78 -3.82 20.43
CA ASP A 88 -18.72 -4.95 20.41
C ASP A 88 -18.72 -5.65 19.04
N ILE A 89 -17.82 -5.27 18.12
CA ILE A 89 -17.65 -5.97 16.85
C ILE A 89 -17.05 -7.35 17.09
N ASP A 90 -17.68 -8.36 16.49
CA ASP A 90 -17.30 -9.76 16.64
C ASP A 90 -17.09 -10.37 15.25
N ARG A 91 -15.91 -10.98 15.07
CA ARG A 91 -15.47 -11.60 13.82
C ARG A 91 -16.41 -12.68 13.30
N ASP A 92 -17.09 -13.38 14.20
CA ASP A 92 -17.91 -14.55 13.85
C ASP A 92 -19.41 -14.21 13.84
N LYS A 93 -19.77 -12.95 14.10
CA LYS A 93 -21.17 -12.48 14.15
C LYS A 93 -21.38 -11.29 13.21
N PRO A 94 -21.72 -11.54 11.93
CA PRO A 94 -21.91 -10.49 10.93
C PRO A 94 -22.97 -9.44 11.29
N GLU A 95 -23.95 -9.79 12.13
CA GLU A 95 -24.93 -8.85 12.69
C GLU A 95 -24.30 -7.68 13.47
N THR A 96 -23.06 -7.82 13.93
CA THR A 96 -22.33 -6.75 14.63
C THR A 96 -21.65 -5.75 13.69
N TRP A 97 -21.60 -6.03 12.38
CA TRP A 97 -20.83 -5.22 11.40
C TRP A 97 -21.63 -4.08 10.76
N ASP A 98 -22.95 -4.03 10.98
CA ASP A 98 -23.85 -3.07 10.33
C ASP A 98 -23.89 -1.69 11.04
N SER A 99 -23.60 -1.63 12.33
CA SER A 99 -23.82 -0.43 13.15
C SER A 99 -22.75 0.65 12.95
N ILE A 100 -21.46 0.26 12.99
CA ILE A 100 -20.32 1.17 12.89
C ILE A 100 -19.21 0.45 12.13
N TRP A 101 -19.04 0.79 10.85
CA TRP A 101 -17.97 0.28 10.01
C TRP A 101 -17.03 1.43 9.58
N PRO A 102 -15.71 1.22 9.45
CA PRO A 102 -14.77 2.31 9.17
C PRO A 102 -15.07 3.12 7.92
N SER A 103 -14.65 4.40 7.94
CA SER A 103 -14.61 5.25 6.75
C SER A 103 -13.71 4.63 5.66
N PHE A 104 -13.87 5.04 4.40
CA PHE A 104 -13.18 4.45 3.23
C PHE A 104 -13.45 2.97 2.96
N SER A 105 -14.37 2.34 3.71
CA SER A 105 -14.78 0.96 3.46
C SER A 105 -15.43 0.72 2.12
N HIS A 106 -16.08 1.73 1.54
CA HIS A 106 -16.55 1.69 0.14
C HIS A 106 -15.39 1.56 -0.87
N MET A 107 -14.15 1.78 -0.46
CA MET A 107 -12.93 1.54 -1.25
C MET A 107 -12.18 0.27 -0.80
N GLY A 108 -12.71 -0.47 0.18
CA GLY A 108 -12.04 -1.65 0.78
C GLY A 108 -10.90 -1.32 1.75
N ILE A 109 -10.85 -0.09 2.25
CA ILE A 109 -9.82 0.42 3.16
C ILE A 109 -10.43 0.65 4.55
N LEU A 110 -9.69 0.35 5.62
CA LEU A 110 -10.15 0.54 6.99
C LEU A 110 -9.70 1.90 7.55
N GLY A 111 -10.45 2.95 7.20
CA GLY A 111 -10.23 4.30 7.72
C GLY A 111 -8.98 4.97 7.17
N ASN A 112 -8.55 6.05 7.85
CA ASN A 112 -7.36 6.80 7.49
C ASN A 112 -6.28 6.78 8.59
N THR A 113 -6.42 5.87 9.55
CA THR A 113 -5.48 5.72 10.66
C THR A 113 -4.31 4.85 10.21
N ARG A 114 -3.09 5.27 10.57
CA ARG A 114 -1.89 4.46 10.34
C ARG A 114 -1.96 3.18 11.17
N TRP A 115 -1.79 2.04 10.51
CA TRP A 115 -1.98 0.73 11.11
C TRP A 115 -0.68 0.24 11.78
N LEU A 116 -0.50 0.66 13.04
CA LEU A 116 0.65 0.34 13.91
C LEU A 116 0.27 -0.74 14.92
N TYR A 117 0.23 -1.99 14.45
CA TYR A 117 0.00 -3.18 15.28
C TYR A 117 1.21 -4.11 15.20
N PRO A 118 1.47 -4.97 16.21
CA PRO A 118 2.70 -5.74 16.31
C PRO A 118 3.02 -6.53 15.04
N GLN A 119 2.08 -7.34 14.54
CA GLN A 119 2.32 -8.14 13.35
C GLN A 119 2.38 -7.28 12.09
N ALA A 120 1.60 -6.18 12.02
CA ALA A 120 1.71 -5.23 10.92
C ALA A 120 3.11 -4.58 10.86
N CYS A 121 3.73 -4.34 12.02
CA CYS A 121 5.09 -3.85 12.11
C CYS A 121 6.13 -4.93 11.75
N ASP A 122 5.93 -6.16 12.22
CA ASP A 122 6.79 -7.30 11.84
C ASP A 122 6.78 -7.54 10.32
N ASN A 123 5.61 -7.46 9.69
CA ASN A 123 5.48 -7.60 8.24
C ASN A 123 6.29 -6.54 7.47
N ARG A 124 6.45 -5.32 8.03
CA ARG A 124 7.26 -4.24 7.41
C ARG A 124 8.76 -4.46 7.51
N GLN A 125 9.23 -5.18 8.53
CA GLN A 125 10.63 -5.56 8.68
C GLN A 125 10.93 -7.01 8.26
N ASN A 126 9.96 -7.71 7.67
CA ASN A 126 10.14 -9.07 7.21
C ASN A 126 11.20 -9.13 6.10
N VAL A 127 12.19 -10.01 6.29
CA VAL A 127 13.35 -10.12 5.39
C VAL A 127 12.97 -10.51 3.95
N LYS A 128 11.92 -11.31 3.75
CA LYS A 128 11.45 -11.70 2.42
C LYS A 128 10.74 -10.52 1.73
N VAL A 129 9.92 -9.76 2.46
CA VAL A 129 9.32 -8.53 1.93
C VAL A 129 10.42 -7.57 1.46
N TYR A 130 11.40 -7.32 2.32
CA TYR A 130 12.55 -6.47 2.01
C TYR A 130 13.33 -6.98 0.78
N GLN A 131 13.59 -8.29 0.68
CA GLN A 131 14.28 -8.89 -0.46
C GLN A 131 13.54 -8.65 -1.78
N VAL A 132 12.21 -8.79 -1.82
CA VAL A 132 11.43 -8.53 -3.03
C VAL A 132 11.58 -7.08 -3.50
N PHE A 133 11.41 -6.10 -2.61
CA PHE A 133 11.59 -4.70 -2.97
C PHE A 133 13.03 -4.38 -3.38
N ARG A 134 14.02 -4.93 -2.66
CA ARG A 134 15.43 -4.78 -3.01
C ARG A 134 15.73 -5.28 -4.42
N THR A 135 15.19 -6.44 -4.78
CA THR A 135 15.32 -7.00 -6.13
C THR A 135 14.69 -6.06 -7.15
N LEU A 136 13.45 -5.61 -6.94
CA LEU A 136 12.73 -4.77 -7.91
C LEU A 136 13.32 -3.36 -8.10
N PHE A 137 13.93 -2.80 -7.05
CA PHE A 137 14.63 -1.52 -7.14
C PHE A 137 16.09 -1.63 -7.58
N ASP A 138 16.69 -2.83 -7.48
CA ASP A 138 18.15 -3.01 -7.57
C ASP A 138 18.89 -2.10 -6.57
N ASP A 139 18.35 -1.98 -5.36
CA ASP A 139 18.89 -1.17 -4.27
C ASP A 139 18.62 -1.82 -2.91
N HIS A 140 19.59 -1.74 -2.01
CA HIS A 140 19.52 -2.34 -0.68
C HIS A 140 19.18 -1.33 0.41
N GLU A 141 19.36 -0.03 0.16
CA GLU A 141 19.08 1.01 1.14
C GLU A 141 17.64 1.51 0.98
N LEU A 142 16.72 0.86 1.67
CA LEU A 142 15.29 1.11 1.55
C LEU A 142 14.69 1.71 2.83
N ILE A 143 13.54 2.35 2.68
CA ILE A 143 12.70 2.85 3.77
C ILE A 143 11.30 2.27 3.61
N THR A 144 10.60 2.01 4.71
CA THR A 144 9.21 1.52 4.69
C THR A 144 8.23 2.63 5.03
N ASN A 145 7.02 2.55 4.49
CA ASN A 145 5.91 3.38 4.94
C ASN A 145 5.15 2.78 6.12
N VAL A 146 4.31 3.61 6.73
CA VAL A 146 3.34 3.23 7.75
C VAL A 146 1.94 3.49 7.23
N THR A 147 1.39 2.51 6.51
CA THR A 147 0.08 2.61 5.84
C THR A 147 -1.02 1.82 6.57
N ARG A 148 -2.12 1.53 5.88
CA ARG A 148 -3.41 1.04 6.38
C ARG A 148 -3.59 -0.48 6.20
N ALA A 149 -4.59 -1.03 6.87
CA ALA A 149 -5.17 -2.33 6.54
C ALA A 149 -6.32 -2.18 5.54
N GLY A 150 -6.65 -3.27 4.85
CA GLY A 150 -7.85 -3.38 4.02
C GLY A 150 -8.68 -4.58 4.41
N LEU A 151 -10.00 -4.39 4.51
CA LEU A 151 -10.97 -5.47 4.68
C LEU A 151 -12.19 -5.20 3.82
N MET A 152 -12.57 -6.20 3.02
CA MET A 152 -13.87 -6.26 2.36
C MET A 152 -14.72 -7.33 3.02
N ARG A 153 -15.93 -6.95 3.42
CA ARG A 153 -16.93 -7.86 3.98
C ARG A 153 -17.45 -8.82 2.90
N PRO A 154 -17.87 -10.05 3.26
CA PRO A 154 -18.59 -10.93 2.35
C PRO A 154 -19.93 -10.30 1.96
N THR A 155 -20.42 -10.53 0.76
CA THR A 155 -21.64 -9.87 0.25
C THR A 155 -22.69 -10.83 -0.28
N LYS A 156 -22.33 -12.10 -0.42
CA LYS A 156 -23.20 -13.20 -0.84
C LYS A 156 -23.25 -14.26 0.25
N ASP A 157 -24.43 -14.86 0.43
CA ASP A 157 -24.64 -15.98 1.34
C ASP A 157 -24.04 -15.77 2.75
N VAL A 158 -24.21 -14.58 3.33
CA VAL A 158 -23.69 -14.25 4.66
C VAL A 158 -24.61 -14.87 5.71
N TYR A 159 -24.07 -15.78 6.53
CA TYR A 159 -24.80 -16.40 7.64
C TYR A 159 -24.79 -15.51 8.88
N PHE A 160 -25.96 -15.23 9.45
CA PHE A 160 -26.16 -14.42 10.66
C PHE A 160 -26.55 -15.34 11.83
N PRO A 161 -25.60 -15.75 12.70
CA PRO A 161 -25.86 -16.74 13.74
C PRO A 161 -26.99 -16.36 14.70
N SER A 162 -27.06 -15.08 15.13
CA SER A 162 -28.12 -14.62 16.04
C SER A 162 -29.53 -14.71 15.45
N LEU A 163 -29.64 -14.79 14.13
CA LEU A 163 -30.91 -14.84 13.40
C LEU A 163 -31.17 -16.21 12.76
N GLY A 164 -30.19 -17.11 12.78
CA GLY A 164 -30.27 -18.44 12.15
C GLY A 164 -30.58 -18.40 10.66
N LYS A 165 -30.17 -17.34 9.94
CA LYS A 165 -30.49 -17.13 8.52
C LYS A 165 -29.28 -16.70 7.69
N THR A 166 -29.38 -16.94 6.38
CA THR A 166 -28.39 -16.54 5.39
C THR A 166 -28.99 -15.46 4.49
N GLU A 167 -28.25 -14.37 4.26
CA GLU A 167 -28.71 -13.25 3.44
C GLU A 167 -27.57 -12.62 2.63
N ASP A 168 -27.93 -12.05 1.48
CA ASP A 168 -27.04 -11.17 0.73
C ASP A 168 -26.90 -9.80 1.41
N ARG A 169 -25.74 -9.16 1.23
CA ARG A 169 -25.43 -7.82 1.74
C ARG A 169 -24.88 -6.92 0.64
N GLN A 170 -25.75 -6.53 -0.29
CA GLN A 170 -25.36 -5.65 -1.41
C GLN A 170 -24.85 -4.28 -0.94
N ASN A 171 -25.37 -3.77 0.18
CA ASN A 171 -24.93 -2.52 0.80
C ASN A 171 -23.51 -2.58 1.41
N TRP A 172 -22.91 -3.77 1.52
CA TRP A 172 -21.53 -3.93 2.00
C TRP A 172 -20.49 -3.92 0.89
N LYS A 173 -20.91 -3.95 -0.38
CA LYS A 173 -20.00 -3.91 -1.53
C LYS A 173 -19.18 -2.63 -1.53
N THR A 174 -17.92 -2.77 -1.94
CA THR A 174 -17.13 -1.62 -2.36
C THR A 174 -17.69 -1.05 -3.66
N MET A 175 -17.27 0.16 -3.99
CA MET A 175 -17.62 0.79 -5.25
C MET A 175 -17.09 -0.04 -6.44
N SER A 176 -17.88 -0.09 -7.50
CA SER A 176 -17.47 -0.72 -8.76
C SER A 176 -16.68 0.23 -9.64
N ASN A 177 -15.81 -0.32 -10.50
CA ASN A 177 -15.14 0.40 -11.59
C ASN A 177 -14.21 1.56 -11.16
N TRP A 178 -13.77 1.55 -9.91
CA TRP A 178 -12.76 2.50 -9.43
C TRP A 178 -11.42 2.19 -10.11
N LEU A 179 -10.97 3.08 -10.99
CA LEU A 179 -9.71 2.93 -11.71
C LEU A 179 -9.00 4.28 -11.73
N HIS A 180 -7.79 4.30 -11.19
CA HIS A 180 -7.01 5.52 -11.00
C HIS A 180 -5.52 5.23 -11.06
N LEU A 181 -4.74 6.30 -11.23
CA LEU A 181 -3.33 6.34 -10.90
C LEU A 181 -3.18 7.07 -9.57
N ASP A 182 -2.41 6.48 -8.66
CA ASP A 182 -1.90 7.13 -7.44
C ASP A 182 -0.70 8.04 -7.72
N MET A 183 -0.56 8.43 -8.99
CA MET A 183 0.40 9.41 -9.45
C MET A 183 -0.20 10.28 -10.54
N ASN A 184 0.30 11.50 -10.64
CA ASN A 184 0.03 12.38 -11.76
C ASN A 184 1.15 12.18 -12.80
N PRO A 185 0.90 11.54 -13.94
CA PRO A 185 1.96 11.20 -14.88
C PRO A 185 2.48 12.41 -15.65
N LEU A 186 1.80 13.57 -15.58
CA LEU A 186 2.31 14.83 -16.16
C LEU A 186 3.44 15.45 -15.32
N THR A 187 3.34 15.34 -13.99
CA THR A 187 4.29 15.94 -13.04
C THR A 187 5.21 14.92 -12.36
N GLY A 188 4.83 13.64 -12.37
CA GLY A 188 5.48 12.57 -11.63
C GLY A 188 5.24 12.59 -10.12
N ARG A 189 4.34 13.46 -9.62
CA ARG A 189 3.90 13.44 -8.21
C ARG A 189 3.19 12.14 -7.91
N THR A 190 3.47 11.55 -6.76
CA THR A 190 2.92 10.26 -6.34
C THR A 190 2.39 10.36 -4.92
N THR A 191 1.38 9.57 -4.58
CA THR A 191 0.92 9.46 -3.19
C THR A 191 2.08 9.14 -2.25
N THR A 192 2.13 9.83 -1.12
CA THR A 192 3.16 9.66 -0.08
C THR A 192 2.59 9.10 1.21
N TYR A 193 1.36 8.58 1.16
CA TYR A 193 0.68 8.17 2.35
C TYR A 193 1.51 7.15 3.16
N GLY A 194 1.77 7.50 4.41
CA GLY A 194 2.61 6.70 5.31
C GLY A 194 4.11 6.93 5.18
N PHE A 195 4.57 7.83 4.32
CA PHE A 195 5.93 8.37 4.30
C PHE A 195 5.93 9.81 4.80
N GLU A 196 7.10 10.31 5.18
CA GLU A 196 7.34 11.74 5.27
C GLU A 196 7.63 12.27 3.87
N TYR A 197 7.02 13.40 3.52
CA TYR A 197 7.25 14.07 2.24
C TYR A 197 8.04 15.37 2.41
N THR A 198 8.83 15.75 1.40
CA THR A 198 9.50 17.07 1.40
C THR A 198 8.52 18.13 0.90
N ALA A 199 8.48 19.30 1.55
CA ALA A 199 7.45 20.33 1.30
C ALA A 199 7.39 20.78 -0.17
N GLU A 200 8.55 20.86 -0.82
CA GLU A 200 8.61 21.22 -2.24
C GLU A 200 7.90 20.19 -3.13
N SER A 201 7.85 18.90 -2.74
CA SER A 201 7.63 17.80 -3.68
C SER A 201 6.22 17.28 -3.90
N HIS A 202 5.23 17.63 -3.07
CA HIS A 202 3.96 16.87 -3.11
C HIS A 202 2.68 17.68 -3.22
N PHE A 203 2.53 18.82 -2.53
CA PHE A 203 1.20 19.43 -2.40
C PHE A 203 1.04 20.83 -2.95
N GLU A 204 2.10 21.55 -3.34
CA GLU A 204 1.91 22.87 -3.96
C GLU A 204 1.30 22.73 -5.35
N PRO A 205 0.02 23.06 -5.59
CA PRO A 205 -0.52 23.05 -6.95
C PRO A 205 0.28 24.05 -7.80
N SER A 206 0.47 23.75 -9.08
CA SER A 206 1.12 24.68 -10.00
C SER A 206 0.23 24.95 -11.20
N ASP A 207 0.10 26.23 -11.56
CA ASP A 207 -0.57 26.67 -12.79
C ASP A 207 0.24 26.30 -14.04
N ASP A 208 1.56 26.13 -13.89
CA ASP A 208 2.45 25.60 -14.91
C ASP A 208 3.13 24.31 -14.39
N PRO A 209 2.56 23.12 -14.63
CA PRO A 209 3.16 21.86 -14.21
C PRO A 209 4.48 21.56 -14.92
N LEU A 210 4.78 22.18 -16.08
CA LEU A 210 6.07 22.05 -16.75
C LEU A 210 7.17 22.81 -15.99
N SER A 211 6.84 23.91 -15.31
CA SER A 211 7.77 24.55 -14.37
C SER A 211 8.03 23.69 -13.11
N ALA A 212 7.04 22.89 -12.68
CA ALA A 212 7.22 21.89 -11.63
C ALA A 212 8.14 20.74 -12.08
N GLN A 213 8.31 20.51 -13.40
CA GLN A 213 9.32 19.59 -13.93
C GLN A 213 10.77 20.05 -13.65
N ASN A 214 11.00 21.29 -13.25
CA ASN A 214 12.34 21.80 -12.95
C ASN A 214 12.67 21.86 -11.45
N LYS A 215 11.74 21.47 -10.56
CA LYS A 215 12.02 21.35 -9.12
C LYS A 215 12.47 19.91 -8.79
N SER A 216 13.08 19.69 -7.61
CA SER A 216 13.39 18.38 -6.98
C SER A 216 12.19 17.40 -6.88
N THR A 217 11.03 17.90 -7.26
CA THR A 217 9.68 17.35 -7.23
C THR A 217 9.34 16.63 -8.53
N ASN A 218 10.16 16.82 -9.57
CA ASN A 218 10.05 16.15 -10.85
C ASN A 218 10.60 14.73 -10.78
N ASN A 219 9.85 13.89 -10.09
CA ASN A 219 9.97 12.46 -10.26
C ASN A 219 9.45 11.99 -11.63
N GLY A 220 8.95 12.88 -12.51
CA GLY A 220 8.69 12.76 -13.96
C GLY A 220 8.59 11.37 -14.59
N MET A 221 7.96 10.42 -13.89
CA MET A 221 8.13 8.99 -14.11
C MET A 221 9.58 8.45 -14.09
N ARG A 222 10.59 9.31 -13.84
CA ARG A 222 12.02 8.98 -13.76
C ARG A 222 12.29 7.99 -12.65
N VAL A 223 11.77 8.23 -11.44
CA VAL A 223 11.97 7.34 -10.29
C VAL A 223 10.81 6.37 -10.24
N ARG A 224 11.09 5.08 -10.45
CA ARG A 224 10.12 4.00 -10.25
C ARG A 224 9.56 4.08 -8.83
N LYS A 225 8.24 4.07 -8.69
CA LYS A 225 7.55 3.95 -7.41
C LYS A 225 6.81 2.64 -7.36
N LEU A 226 6.93 1.93 -6.24
CA LEU A 226 6.29 0.65 -6.03
C LEU A 226 5.28 0.75 -4.90
N GLN A 227 4.18 0.04 -5.07
CA GLN A 227 3.21 -0.19 -4.01
C GLN A 227 3.02 -1.70 -3.84
N ALA A 228 2.55 -2.12 -2.68
CA ALA A 228 2.30 -3.53 -2.44
C ALA A 228 1.15 -3.81 -1.48
N ILE A 229 0.66 -5.04 -1.61
CA ILE A 229 -0.37 -5.65 -0.78
C ILE A 229 0.15 -7.01 -0.31
N LEU A 230 0.04 -7.26 1.00
CA LEU A 230 0.19 -8.59 1.58
C LEU A 230 -1.20 -9.22 1.76
N ALA A 231 -1.42 -10.37 1.14
CA ALA A 231 -2.64 -11.15 1.31
C ALA A 231 -2.62 -11.88 2.67
N LEU A 232 -3.53 -11.53 3.57
CA LEU A 232 -3.61 -12.15 4.91
C LEU A 232 -4.54 -13.37 4.95
N VAL A 233 -5.38 -13.51 3.92
CA VAL A 233 -6.25 -14.64 3.61
C VAL A 233 -6.18 -14.91 2.11
N ASP A 234 -6.69 -16.04 1.64
CA ASP A 234 -6.89 -16.25 0.21
C ASP A 234 -7.85 -15.18 -0.32
N CYS A 235 -7.46 -14.54 -1.42
CA CYS A 235 -8.25 -13.54 -2.10
C CYS A 235 -8.59 -14.09 -3.49
N ARG A 236 -9.69 -14.83 -3.64
CA ARG A 236 -10.13 -15.32 -4.95
C ARG A 236 -10.82 -14.22 -5.74
N GLN A 237 -11.02 -14.45 -7.04
CA GLN A 237 -11.62 -13.46 -7.92
C GLN A 237 -13.02 -13.02 -7.46
N GLN A 238 -13.81 -13.87 -6.84
CA GLN A 238 -15.14 -13.51 -6.32
C GLN A 238 -15.07 -12.73 -5.00
N ASP A 239 -13.94 -12.75 -4.28
CA ASP A 239 -13.80 -12.16 -2.94
C ASP A 239 -13.55 -10.64 -3.00
N GLY A 240 -13.52 -10.06 -4.20
CA GLY A 240 -13.18 -8.66 -4.40
C GLY A 240 -11.67 -8.43 -4.26
N GLY A 241 -11.26 -7.17 -4.35
CA GLY A 241 -9.88 -6.79 -4.08
C GLY A 241 -9.25 -6.07 -5.24
N PHE A 242 -7.96 -6.32 -5.46
CA PHE A 242 -7.13 -5.51 -6.34
C PHE A 242 -7.33 -5.85 -7.81
N HIS A 243 -7.45 -4.84 -8.67
CA HIS A 243 -7.38 -4.98 -10.12
C HIS A 243 -6.50 -3.87 -10.69
N ALA A 244 -5.90 -4.13 -11.85
CA ALA A 244 -5.09 -3.16 -12.56
C ALA A 244 -5.12 -3.41 -14.07
N VAL A 245 -4.41 -2.55 -14.82
CA VAL A 245 -4.12 -2.73 -16.24
C VAL A 245 -2.64 -3.10 -16.41
N PRO A 246 -2.29 -4.41 -16.50
CA PRO A 246 -0.90 -4.84 -16.68
C PRO A 246 -0.29 -4.32 -17.99
N GLY A 247 0.99 -3.95 -17.93
CA GLY A 247 1.75 -3.42 -19.08
C GLY A 247 1.53 -1.93 -19.37
N PHE A 248 0.64 -1.23 -18.65
CA PHE A 248 0.35 0.18 -18.91
C PHE A 248 1.58 1.09 -18.72
N GLN A 249 2.55 0.69 -17.90
CA GLN A 249 3.80 1.42 -17.72
C GLN A 249 4.61 1.58 -19.03
N HIS A 250 4.37 0.72 -20.03
CA HIS A 250 4.97 0.82 -21.36
C HIS A 250 4.28 1.85 -22.27
N TYR A 251 3.03 2.22 -21.95
CA TYR A 251 2.17 3.11 -22.74
C TYR A 251 1.90 4.48 -22.06
N ILE A 252 2.28 4.63 -20.79
CA ILE A 252 1.87 5.76 -19.95
C ILE A 252 2.25 7.14 -20.51
N ALA A 253 3.41 7.29 -21.17
CA ALA A 253 3.79 8.58 -21.74
C ALA A 253 2.85 8.99 -22.89
N THR A 254 2.46 8.02 -23.72
CA THR A 254 1.50 8.23 -24.82
C THR A 254 0.10 8.52 -24.27
N TRP A 255 -0.36 7.75 -23.29
CA TRP A 255 -1.64 8.02 -22.62
C TRP A 255 -1.68 9.42 -22.00
N THR A 256 -0.59 9.84 -21.35
CA THR A 256 -0.48 11.16 -20.71
C THR A 256 -0.56 12.30 -21.71
N LYS A 257 0.05 12.17 -22.89
CA LYS A 257 -0.06 13.17 -23.97
C LYS A 257 -1.52 13.32 -24.44
N SER A 258 -2.19 12.19 -24.69
CA SER A 258 -3.60 12.18 -25.10
C SER A 258 -4.54 12.70 -24.02
N ASN A 259 -4.19 12.50 -22.75
CA ASN A 259 -4.97 12.92 -21.57
C ASN A 259 -4.35 14.11 -20.82
N HIS A 260 -3.59 14.96 -21.51
CA HIS A 260 -2.84 16.06 -20.88
C HIS A 260 -3.74 16.99 -20.05
N LYS A 261 -4.91 17.38 -20.61
CA LYS A 261 -5.86 18.27 -19.93
C LYS A 261 -6.42 17.65 -18.64
N LEU A 262 -6.64 16.34 -18.62
CA LEU A 262 -7.08 15.62 -17.44
C LEU A 262 -6.01 15.66 -16.35
N CYS A 263 -4.76 15.32 -16.71
CA CYS A 263 -3.64 15.31 -15.77
C CYS A 263 -3.35 16.71 -15.20
N LEU A 264 -3.44 17.75 -16.04
CA LEU A 264 -3.31 19.14 -15.61
C LEU A 264 -4.42 19.54 -14.63
N ARG A 265 -5.68 19.14 -14.89
CA ARG A 265 -6.79 19.42 -13.97
C ARG A 265 -6.59 18.74 -12.62
N SER A 266 -6.17 17.47 -12.61
CA SER A 266 -5.84 16.76 -11.37
C SER A 266 -4.76 17.50 -10.56
N ASN A 267 -3.73 18.04 -11.22
CA ASN A 267 -2.65 18.80 -10.58
C ASN A 267 -3.12 20.06 -9.83
N GLN A 268 -4.28 20.61 -10.21
CA GLN A 268 -4.89 21.80 -9.60
C GLN A 268 -5.92 21.45 -8.52
N SER A 269 -6.14 20.16 -8.25
CA SER A 269 -7.10 19.70 -7.25
C SER A 269 -6.48 19.65 -5.85
N SER A 270 -7.33 19.38 -4.85
CA SER A 270 -6.87 19.15 -3.46
C SER A 270 -6.01 17.90 -3.29
N ASP A 271 -6.05 16.97 -4.25
CA ASP A 271 -5.15 15.82 -4.33
C ASP A 271 -4.43 15.84 -5.69
N PRO A 272 -3.33 16.59 -5.82
CA PRO A 272 -2.60 16.73 -7.07
C PRO A 272 -1.84 15.46 -7.48
N THR A 273 -1.87 14.41 -6.65
CA THR A 273 -1.16 13.15 -6.87
C THR A 273 -2.02 12.10 -7.56
N THR A 274 -3.36 12.22 -7.54
CA THR A 274 -4.25 11.17 -8.06
C THR A 274 -4.90 11.57 -9.39
N VAL A 275 -4.88 10.67 -10.37
CA VAL A 275 -5.58 10.83 -11.65
C VAL A 275 -6.60 9.72 -11.84
N GLN A 276 -7.89 10.09 -11.91
CA GLN A 276 -8.96 9.14 -12.20
C GLN A 276 -8.98 8.84 -13.70
N ILE A 277 -9.02 7.56 -14.08
CA ILE A 277 -9.15 7.19 -15.50
C ILE A 277 -10.59 7.47 -15.96
N PRO A 278 -10.83 8.15 -17.09
CA PRO A 278 -12.18 8.44 -17.58
C PRO A 278 -13.01 7.18 -17.79
N TRP A 279 -14.33 7.25 -17.56
CA TRP A 279 -15.25 6.12 -17.67
C TRP A 279 -15.34 5.51 -19.07
N ASP A 280 -15.14 6.34 -20.08
CA ASP A 280 -15.14 6.03 -21.51
C ASP A 280 -13.73 5.78 -22.07
N ASP A 281 -12.69 5.75 -21.22
CA ASP A 281 -11.33 5.45 -21.68
C ASP A 281 -11.22 3.97 -22.11
N PRO A 282 -10.78 3.68 -23.36
CA PRO A 282 -10.65 2.32 -23.87
C PRO A 282 -9.72 1.43 -23.03
N ILE A 283 -8.80 2.01 -22.26
CA ILE A 283 -7.88 1.21 -21.42
C ILE A 283 -8.63 0.36 -20.39
N ARG A 284 -9.86 0.75 -20.03
CA ARG A 284 -10.70 0.02 -19.08
C ARG A 284 -11.07 -1.39 -19.57
N GLU A 285 -11.05 -1.64 -20.89
CA GLU A 285 -11.28 -2.97 -21.48
C GLU A 285 -10.19 -3.98 -21.10
N HIS A 286 -9.05 -3.50 -20.60
CA HIS A 286 -7.87 -4.31 -20.27
C HIS A 286 -7.65 -4.47 -18.75
N ILE A 287 -8.64 -4.08 -17.94
CA ILE A 287 -8.63 -4.33 -16.50
C ILE A 287 -8.61 -5.84 -16.23
N GLN A 288 -7.72 -6.27 -15.34
CA GLN A 288 -7.63 -7.65 -14.88
C GLN A 288 -7.75 -7.71 -13.36
N CYS A 289 -8.66 -8.56 -12.87
CA CYS A 289 -8.79 -8.88 -11.45
C CYS A 289 -7.61 -9.74 -10.98
N MET A 290 -7.17 -9.53 -9.74
CA MET A 290 -5.95 -10.15 -9.24
C MET A 290 -6.23 -11.05 -8.03
N PRO A 291 -6.52 -12.34 -8.27
CA PRO A 291 -6.61 -13.32 -7.21
C PRO A 291 -5.23 -13.65 -6.64
N ILE A 292 -5.08 -13.59 -5.32
CA ILE A 292 -3.80 -13.72 -4.61
C ILE A 292 -3.96 -14.70 -3.44
N ARG A 293 -3.02 -15.65 -3.30
CA ARG A 293 -3.01 -16.62 -2.20
C ARG A 293 -2.58 -15.99 -0.89
N LYS A 294 -3.11 -16.50 0.22
CA LYS A 294 -2.67 -16.15 1.59
C LYS A 294 -1.14 -16.19 1.71
N GLY A 295 -0.57 -15.21 2.41
CA GLY A 295 0.86 -15.11 2.67
C GLY A 295 1.71 -14.60 1.50
N SER A 296 1.09 -14.27 0.38
CA SER A 296 1.79 -13.71 -0.79
C SER A 296 1.86 -12.18 -0.75
N LEU A 297 2.92 -11.64 -1.34
CA LEU A 297 3.13 -10.21 -1.57
C LEU A 297 2.89 -9.91 -3.05
N LEU A 298 1.90 -9.07 -3.35
CA LEU A 298 1.72 -8.49 -4.69
C LEU A 298 2.37 -7.10 -4.70
N VAL A 299 3.30 -6.86 -5.62
CA VAL A 299 3.97 -5.56 -5.81
C VAL A 299 3.67 -5.06 -7.22
N TRP A 300 3.26 -3.79 -7.35
CA TRP A 300 3.00 -3.16 -8.65
C TRP A 300 3.71 -1.82 -8.81
N ASP A 301 3.99 -1.47 -10.06
CA ASP A 301 4.50 -0.15 -10.44
C ASP A 301 3.37 0.87 -10.35
N SER A 302 3.61 2.01 -9.68
CA SER A 302 2.58 3.05 -9.49
C SER A 302 2.10 3.68 -10.81
N ARG A 303 2.81 3.41 -11.91
CA ARG A 303 2.41 3.77 -13.27
C ARG A 303 1.24 2.93 -13.80
N LEU A 304 0.80 1.88 -13.11
CA LEU A 304 -0.37 1.09 -13.54
C LEU A 304 -1.68 1.73 -13.03
N PRO A 305 -2.68 1.93 -13.90
CA PRO A 305 -4.04 2.20 -13.47
C PRO A 305 -4.54 1.01 -12.67
N HIS A 306 -5.04 1.27 -11.47
CA HIS A 306 -5.47 0.24 -10.54
C HIS A 306 -6.64 0.71 -9.68
N GLY A 307 -7.16 -0.20 -8.86
CA GLY A 307 -8.21 0.07 -7.91
C GLY A 307 -8.67 -1.19 -7.21
N ASN A 308 -9.82 -1.08 -6.55
CA ASN A 308 -10.48 -2.20 -5.91
C ASN A 308 -11.83 -2.51 -6.58
N TYR A 309 -12.09 -3.79 -6.85
CA TYR A 309 -13.36 -4.27 -7.37
C TYR A 309 -14.21 -4.94 -6.27
N PRO A 310 -15.55 -4.95 -6.40
CA PRO A 310 -16.44 -5.41 -5.33
C PRO A 310 -16.33 -6.89 -5.02
N ASN A 311 -16.40 -7.21 -3.72
CA ASN A 311 -16.66 -8.57 -3.25
C ASN A 311 -18.05 -9.04 -3.76
N SER A 312 -18.13 -10.32 -4.11
CA SER A 312 -19.32 -11.01 -4.61
C SER A 312 -19.41 -12.44 -4.06
N SER A 313 -18.80 -12.71 -2.91
CA SER A 313 -18.71 -14.05 -2.30
C SER A 313 -19.14 -14.04 -0.83
N ASN A 314 -19.07 -15.22 -0.21
CA ASN A 314 -19.29 -15.41 1.23
C ASN A 314 -18.00 -15.33 2.05
N GLN A 315 -16.87 -15.00 1.42
CA GLN A 315 -15.58 -14.85 2.09
C GLN A 315 -15.22 -13.37 2.26
N MET A 316 -14.47 -13.08 3.31
CA MET A 316 -13.81 -11.78 3.46
C MET A 316 -12.54 -11.73 2.63
N ARG A 317 -12.16 -10.51 2.26
CA ARG A 317 -10.82 -10.23 1.75
C ARG A 317 -10.09 -9.32 2.73
N ILE A 318 -8.97 -9.79 3.29
CA ILE A 318 -8.21 -9.09 4.32
C ILE A 318 -6.75 -8.94 3.88
N ILE A 319 -6.22 -7.73 3.98
CA ILE A 319 -4.84 -7.41 3.59
C ILE A 319 -4.16 -6.43 4.53
N GLN A 320 -2.85 -6.33 4.34
CA GLN A 320 -2.05 -5.17 4.69
C GLN A 320 -1.58 -4.45 3.42
N TYR A 321 -1.75 -3.13 3.34
CA TYR A 321 -0.99 -2.33 2.39
C TYR A 321 0.43 -2.13 2.93
N LEU A 322 1.45 -2.08 2.06
CA LEU A 322 2.84 -1.85 2.45
C LEU A 322 3.63 -1.34 1.26
N HIS A 323 4.48 -0.33 1.47
CA HIS A 323 5.32 0.23 0.42
C HIS A 323 6.73 0.37 0.97
N MET A 324 7.73 0.14 0.10
CA MET A 324 9.10 0.54 0.34
C MET A 324 9.56 1.50 -0.75
N ALA A 325 10.48 2.39 -0.39
CA ALA A 325 11.12 3.31 -1.33
C ALA A 325 12.64 3.31 -1.10
N PRO A 326 13.46 3.56 -2.14
CA PRO A 326 14.89 3.77 -1.97
C PRO A 326 15.18 5.01 -1.13
N ILE A 327 16.23 4.98 -0.31
CA ILE A 327 16.73 6.18 0.38
C ILE A 327 17.25 7.23 -0.60
N ALA A 328 17.49 6.89 -1.86
CA ALA A 328 17.83 7.86 -2.89
C ALA A 328 16.62 8.66 -3.40
N ASP A 329 15.41 8.29 -3.01
CA ASP A 329 14.20 9.01 -3.37
C ASP A 329 14.08 10.33 -2.60
N GLU A 330 14.52 11.42 -3.20
CA GLU A 330 14.56 12.76 -2.61
C GLU A 330 13.18 13.27 -2.15
N ALA A 331 12.11 12.73 -2.73
CA ALA A 331 10.75 13.14 -2.42
C ALA A 331 10.19 12.48 -1.15
N LEU A 332 10.79 11.37 -0.70
CA LEU A 332 10.29 10.54 0.39
C LEU A 332 11.32 10.38 1.49
N ARG A 333 10.85 10.36 2.73
CA ARG A 333 11.62 10.02 3.94
C ARG A 333 10.81 9.06 4.82
N PRO A 334 11.45 8.33 5.74
CA PRO A 334 10.72 7.56 6.74
C PRO A 334 9.72 8.44 7.47
N PHE A 335 8.51 7.93 7.69
CA PHE A 335 7.53 8.63 8.50
C PHE A 335 8.12 8.93 9.88
N PRO A 336 8.01 10.15 10.45
CA PRO A 336 8.82 10.58 11.58
C PRO A 336 8.22 10.08 12.90
N LEU A 337 8.16 8.76 13.03
CA LEU A 337 7.83 8.05 14.25
C LEU A 337 8.95 8.22 15.28
N LEU A 338 8.55 8.11 16.53
CA LEU A 338 9.42 7.80 17.65
C LEU A 338 9.30 6.31 17.96
N LYS A 339 10.29 5.71 18.62
CA LYS A 339 10.22 4.28 18.99
C LYS A 339 9.03 3.98 19.91
N GLU A 340 8.63 4.95 20.72
CA GLU A 340 7.44 4.88 21.58
C GLU A 340 6.11 4.89 20.81
N ASP A 341 6.09 5.26 19.53
CA ASP A 341 4.89 5.10 18.69
C ASP A 341 4.65 3.64 18.28
N LEU A 342 5.69 2.79 18.36
CA LEU A 342 5.57 1.39 18.00
C LEU A 342 4.89 0.60 19.12
N PRO A 343 4.19 -0.49 18.79
CA PRO A 343 3.54 -1.33 19.79
C PRO A 343 4.52 -1.84 20.85
N GLU A 344 4.13 -1.84 22.12
CA GLU A 344 4.99 -2.25 23.24
C GLU A 344 5.53 -3.68 23.10
N THR A 345 4.77 -4.58 22.46
CA THR A 345 5.16 -5.99 22.24
C THR A 345 5.97 -6.22 20.97
N PHE A 346 6.13 -5.20 20.12
CA PHE A 346 6.88 -5.30 18.88
C PHE A 346 8.39 -5.22 19.14
N GLN A 347 9.15 -6.14 18.56
CA GLN A 347 10.61 -6.16 18.66
C GLN A 347 11.24 -5.65 17.38
N LEU A 348 11.87 -4.48 17.47
CA LEU A 348 12.55 -3.87 16.34
C LEU A 348 13.86 -4.62 16.04
N THR A 349 14.00 -5.13 14.81
CA THR A 349 15.22 -5.79 14.33
C THR A 349 16.24 -4.76 13.85
N GLU A 350 17.50 -5.17 13.62
CA GLU A 350 18.50 -4.27 13.03
C GLU A 350 18.09 -3.75 11.63
N LEU A 351 17.50 -4.62 10.81
CA LEU A 351 16.92 -4.22 9.53
C LEU A 351 15.76 -3.23 9.75
N GLY A 352 14.87 -3.53 10.70
CA GLY A 352 13.77 -2.66 11.08
C GLY A 352 14.23 -1.27 11.51
N GLU A 353 15.28 -1.16 12.32
CA GLU A 353 15.86 0.13 12.72
C GLU A 353 16.20 1.01 11.50
N LYS A 354 16.73 0.42 10.42
CA LYS A 354 17.05 1.12 9.18
C LYS A 354 15.81 1.43 8.34
N LEU A 355 14.92 0.43 8.14
CA LEU A 355 13.70 0.59 7.33
C LEU A 355 12.75 1.64 7.89
N TYR A 356 12.56 1.68 9.21
CA TYR A 356 11.73 2.67 9.88
C TYR A 356 12.41 4.03 10.07
N GLY A 357 13.70 4.15 9.75
CA GLY A 357 14.44 5.40 9.88
C GLY A 357 14.85 5.76 11.31
N PHE A 358 15.02 4.78 12.19
CA PHE A 358 15.61 4.99 13.53
C PHE A 358 17.14 4.89 13.53
N LYS A 359 17.70 4.26 12.49
CA LYS A 359 19.13 4.26 12.17
C LYS A 359 19.33 4.59 10.70
N SER A 360 20.47 5.20 10.40
CA SER A 360 20.87 5.43 9.01
C SER A 360 21.36 4.15 8.33
N TRP A 361 21.28 4.11 7.00
CA TRP A 361 22.05 3.18 6.18
C TRP A 361 23.51 3.65 6.07
N GLU A 362 24.35 2.86 5.42
CA GLU A 362 25.80 3.05 5.48
C GLU A 362 26.30 4.12 4.52
N SER A 363 25.62 4.35 3.39
CA SER A 363 26.07 5.32 2.39
C SER A 363 26.10 6.76 2.92
N ASP A 364 27.03 7.55 2.38
CA ASP A 364 27.13 8.99 2.68
C ASP A 364 25.80 9.72 2.42
N LEU A 365 25.09 9.32 1.35
CA LEU A 365 23.77 9.86 1.04
C LEU A 365 22.78 9.54 2.16
N ALA A 366 22.70 8.28 2.61
CA ALA A 366 21.80 7.91 3.69
C ALA A 366 22.13 8.60 5.01
N GLN A 367 23.42 8.74 5.34
CA GLN A 367 23.88 9.45 6.54
C GLN A 367 23.51 10.94 6.48
N HIS A 368 23.71 11.58 5.34
CA HIS A 368 23.27 12.95 5.10
C HIS A 368 21.75 13.09 5.23
N ARG A 369 20.98 12.25 4.53
CA ARG A 369 19.51 12.28 4.56
C ARG A 369 18.93 12.03 5.95
N PHE A 370 19.60 11.20 6.76
CA PHE A 370 19.20 10.92 8.15
C PHE A 370 19.29 12.15 9.06
N GLN A 371 20.19 13.10 8.74
CA GLN A 371 20.39 14.33 9.51
C GLN A 371 19.50 15.50 9.04
N GLU A 372 18.78 15.33 7.93
CA GLU A 372 17.91 16.38 7.41
C GLU A 372 16.79 16.74 8.40
N GLN A 373 16.44 18.02 8.43
CA GLN A 373 15.33 18.49 9.24
C GLN A 373 14.01 17.88 8.75
N LYS A 374 13.25 17.37 9.72
CA LYS A 374 11.94 16.78 9.50
C LYS A 374 10.92 17.85 9.11
N ASN A 375 9.97 17.49 8.25
CA ASN A 375 8.94 18.37 7.74
C ASN A 375 8.02 18.80 8.92
N PRO A 376 7.95 20.09 9.28
CA PRO A 376 7.19 20.56 10.43
C PRO A 376 5.69 20.23 10.36
N GLU A 377 5.10 20.27 9.16
CA GLU A 377 3.67 19.95 8.97
C GLU A 377 3.39 18.49 9.30
N ILE A 378 4.27 17.59 8.84
CA ILE A 378 4.16 16.16 9.12
C ILE A 378 4.40 15.87 10.60
N LEU A 379 5.38 16.52 11.24
CA LEU A 379 5.58 16.39 12.69
C LEU A 379 4.33 16.80 13.47
N CYS A 380 3.67 17.89 13.06
CA CYS A 380 2.40 18.32 13.66
C CYS A 380 1.31 17.25 13.50
N GLN A 381 1.17 16.67 12.29
CA GLN A 381 0.25 15.56 12.05
C GLN A 381 0.56 14.36 12.95
N VAL A 382 1.82 13.95 13.07
CA VAL A 382 2.20 12.79 13.90
C VAL A 382 1.87 13.03 15.36
N ASN A 383 2.13 14.24 15.87
CA ASN A 383 1.80 14.62 17.24
C ASN A 383 0.29 14.61 17.50
N TYR A 384 -0.50 15.09 16.55
CA TYR A 384 -1.96 15.01 16.65
C TYR A 384 -2.43 13.55 16.71
N GLU A 385 -1.90 12.69 15.83
CA GLU A 385 -2.28 11.27 15.83
C GLU A 385 -1.81 10.51 17.08
N ARG A 386 -0.69 10.90 17.69
CA ARG A 386 -0.26 10.38 19.00
C ARG A 386 -1.30 10.68 20.07
N LEU A 387 -1.78 11.92 20.12
CA LEU A 387 -2.79 12.35 21.07
C LEU A 387 -4.11 11.59 20.87
N GLU A 388 -4.57 11.45 19.62
CA GLU A 388 -5.78 10.68 19.29
C GLU A 388 -5.65 9.22 19.74
N ARG A 389 -4.52 8.56 19.48
CA ARG A 389 -4.27 7.18 19.94
C ARG A 389 -4.28 7.08 21.47
N ALA A 390 -3.68 8.03 22.18
CA ALA A 390 -3.66 8.03 23.64
C ALA A 390 -5.07 8.18 24.24
N ILE A 391 -5.90 9.07 23.66
CA ILE A 391 -7.30 9.26 24.07
C ILE A 391 -8.12 7.99 23.82
N MET A 392 -7.92 7.33 22.68
CA MET A 392 -8.62 6.09 22.37
C MET A 392 -8.25 4.95 23.32
N LYS A 393 -6.96 4.80 23.69
CA LYS A 393 -6.49 3.81 24.68
C LYS A 393 -7.18 4.00 26.03
N ASP A 394 -7.24 5.24 26.53
CA ASP A 394 -7.89 5.56 27.81
C ASP A 394 -9.41 5.26 27.82
N ARG A 395 -10.10 5.54 26.69
CA ARG A 395 -11.53 5.18 26.52
C ARG A 395 -11.77 3.67 26.51
N CYS A 396 -10.85 2.90 25.95
CA CYS A 396 -10.95 1.45 25.92
C CYS A 396 -10.72 0.85 27.32
N ASP A 397 -9.71 1.35 28.04
CA ASP A 397 -9.37 0.94 29.41
C ASP A 397 -10.46 1.28 30.43
N THR A 398 -11.14 2.41 30.26
CA THR A 398 -12.29 2.78 31.11
C THR A 398 -13.52 1.93 30.83
N LYS A 399 -13.76 1.52 29.57
CA LYS A 399 -14.85 0.60 29.21
C LYS A 399 -14.60 -0.83 29.71
N THR A 400 -13.37 -1.33 29.64
CA THR A 400 -13.02 -2.67 30.18
C THR A 400 -13.13 -2.72 31.70
N LYS A 401 -12.75 -1.64 32.42
CA LYS A 401 -12.95 -1.53 33.88
C LYS A 401 -14.42 -1.46 34.31
N ASN A 402 -15.31 -0.98 33.43
CA ASN A 402 -16.74 -0.84 33.72
C ASN A 402 -17.59 -2.07 33.29
N ARG A 403 -16.98 -3.12 32.71
CA ARG A 403 -17.66 -4.42 32.52
C ARG A 403 -17.62 -5.17 33.86
N SER A 404 -18.74 -5.18 34.58
CA SER A 404 -18.91 -6.02 35.78
C SER A 404 -18.57 -7.48 35.47
N PRO A 405 -17.93 -8.23 36.39
CA PRO A 405 -17.67 -9.64 36.17
C PRO A 405 -19.00 -10.35 35.93
N VAL A 406 -19.08 -11.12 34.84
CA VAL A 406 -20.17 -12.05 34.60
C VAL A 406 -20.16 -13.03 35.77
N VAL A 407 -21.19 -12.95 36.61
CA VAL A 407 -21.41 -13.93 37.67
C VAL A 407 -21.69 -15.26 36.97
N GLU A 408 -20.78 -16.21 37.11
CA GLU A 408 -21.02 -17.60 36.70
C GLU A 408 -22.28 -18.10 37.42
N PRO A 409 -23.22 -18.74 36.72
CA PRO A 409 -24.36 -19.36 37.38
C PRO A 409 -23.82 -20.55 38.19
N THR A 410 -23.95 -20.46 39.51
CA THR A 410 -23.77 -21.57 40.42
C THR A 410 -24.93 -22.54 40.25
N ASP A 411 -24.65 -23.75 39.77
CA ASP A 411 -25.45 -24.95 40.03
C ASP A 411 -24.69 -25.90 40.95
#